data_AF-X0QE28-F1
#
_entry.id   AF-X0QE28-F1
#
_cell.length_a   1.000
_cell.length_b   1.000
_cell.length_c   1.000
_cell.angle_alpha   90.00
_cell.angle_beta   90.00
_cell.angle_gamma   90.00
#
_symmetry.space_group_name_H-M   'P 1'
#
loop_
_entity.id
_entity.type
_entity.pdbx_description
1 polymer ?
#
loop_
_entity_poly.entity_id
_entity_poly.type
_entity_poly.pdbx_seq_one_letter_code
_entity_poly.pdbx_strand_id
1 'polypeptide(L)'
;MRRRSGGIAFVTGLMGIGAIAGCSTPVDGAAAQQPAKAIAFHPCDGLTQEALHAAQIDVRAGSRLSDEPANRSCSFRSRNPDYGVVISALAETVSSVESSDRFNVLGETEIGGRAALVSDFRGGSACTVSVAIEPGILEFMIGYSELEDFTTVDAACDQATKVATTLAPYFPDHL
;
A
#
# COMPACT_ATOMS: atom_id res chain seq x y z
N MET A 1 47.47 10.49 -67.32
CA MET A 1 46.72 9.28 -66.93
C MET A 1 45.60 9.68 -65.98
N ARG A 2 44.41 9.11 -66.19
CA ARG A 2 43.10 9.38 -65.56
C ARG A 2 43.09 9.36 -64.02
N ARG A 3 42.32 10.27 -63.41
CA ARG A 3 41.07 10.04 -62.63
C ARG A 3 40.58 11.41 -62.09
N ARG A 4 39.51 11.97 -62.66
CA ARG A 4 38.08 11.94 -62.23
C ARG A 4 37.84 12.72 -60.93
N SER A 5 37.25 13.92 -61.01
CA SER A 5 35.81 14.20 -60.75
C SER A 5 35.56 14.37 -59.24
N GLY A 6 34.88 15.38 -58.72
CA GLY A 6 34.08 16.48 -59.26
C GLY A 6 33.90 17.54 -58.16
N GLY A 7 33.36 18.70 -58.54
CA GLY A 7 33.20 19.86 -57.67
C GLY A 7 31.88 19.92 -56.91
N ILE A 8 31.49 21.17 -56.63
CA ILE A 8 30.28 21.69 -55.96
C ILE A 8 30.56 21.94 -54.46
N ALA A 9 30.98 23.14 -54.06
CA ALA A 9 30.27 24.43 -53.97
C ALA A 9 29.57 24.63 -52.61
N PHE A 10 29.87 25.80 -52.05
CA PHE A 10 29.39 26.41 -50.81
C PHE A 10 27.86 26.43 -50.67
N VAL A 11 27.38 26.51 -49.42
CA VAL A 11 26.66 27.67 -48.84
C VAL A 11 26.02 27.28 -47.49
N THR A 12 26.54 27.90 -46.43
CA THR A 12 25.85 28.62 -45.34
C THR A 12 24.58 28.05 -44.69
N GLY A 13 24.73 27.58 -43.45
CA GLY A 13 24.11 28.14 -42.23
C GLY A 13 22.60 28.17 -42.06
N LEU A 14 22.10 27.50 -41.01
CA LEU A 14 21.06 28.00 -40.11
C LEU A 14 21.07 27.17 -38.81
N MET A 15 21.36 27.85 -37.69
CA MET A 15 21.13 27.37 -36.33
C MET A 15 19.63 27.13 -36.12
N GLY A 16 19.27 25.90 -35.76
CA GLY A 16 17.96 25.55 -35.22
C GLY A 16 18.15 24.85 -33.88
N ILE A 17 17.74 25.50 -32.80
CA ILE A 17 17.69 24.92 -31.44
C ILE A 17 16.45 24.02 -31.42
N GLY A 18 16.66 22.72 -31.60
CA GLY A 18 15.61 21.70 -31.49
C GLY A 18 15.55 21.16 -30.06
N ALA A 19 14.45 21.46 -29.36
CA ALA A 19 14.14 20.88 -28.06
C ALA A 19 14.13 19.34 -28.14
N ILE A 20 14.87 18.69 -27.24
CA ILE A 20 14.77 17.25 -26.97
C ILE A 20 13.44 16.97 -26.26
N ALA A 21 12.36 16.87 -27.04
CA ALA A 21 11.22 16.08 -26.62
C ALA A 21 11.66 14.61 -26.66
N GLY A 22 11.90 14.03 -25.49
CA GLY A 22 12.15 12.60 -25.34
C GLY A 22 10.89 11.82 -25.68
N CYS A 23 10.63 11.64 -26.98
CA CYS A 23 9.68 10.66 -27.48
C CYS A 23 10.37 9.29 -27.41
N SER A 24 10.24 8.59 -26.28
CA SER A 24 10.46 7.15 -26.27
C SER A 24 9.44 6.53 -27.21
N THR A 25 9.93 5.88 -28.27
CA THR A 25 9.10 4.99 -29.09
C THR A 25 8.58 3.86 -28.21
N PRO A 26 7.27 3.57 -28.17
CA PRO A 26 6.78 2.40 -27.46
C PRO A 26 7.38 1.17 -28.13
N VAL A 27 8.10 0.36 -27.36
CA VAL A 27 8.45 -1.00 -27.76
C VAL A 27 7.17 -1.82 -27.74
N ASP A 28 6.77 -2.33 -28.91
CA ASP A 28 5.65 -3.26 -29.02
C ASP A 28 5.92 -4.49 -28.13
N GLY A 29 5.16 -4.59 -27.03
CA GLY A 29 5.26 -5.71 -26.07
C GLY A 29 5.48 -5.33 -24.60
N ALA A 30 5.71 -4.06 -24.27
CA ALA A 30 5.62 -3.63 -22.87
C ALA A 30 4.14 -3.56 -22.46
N ALA A 31 3.72 -4.45 -21.55
CA ALA A 31 2.44 -4.30 -20.88
C ALA A 31 2.40 -2.89 -20.26
N ALA A 32 1.47 -2.05 -20.70
CA ALA A 32 1.25 -0.76 -20.06
C ALA A 32 0.98 -1.04 -18.58
N GLN A 33 1.87 -0.57 -17.70
CA GLN A 33 1.59 -0.60 -16.26
C GLN A 33 0.36 0.26 -16.05
N GLN A 34 -0.78 -0.40 -15.82
CA GLN A 34 -2.02 0.27 -15.47
C GLN A 34 -1.73 1.11 -14.21
N PRO A 35 -1.98 2.42 -14.21
CA PRO A 35 -1.75 3.23 -13.03
C PRO A 35 -2.53 2.63 -11.85
N ALA A 36 -1.86 2.47 -10.71
CA ALA A 36 -2.48 1.96 -9.50
C ALA A 36 -3.73 2.79 -9.18
N LYS A 37 -4.83 2.12 -8.83
CA LYS A 37 -6.09 2.80 -8.51
C LYS A 37 -5.86 3.69 -7.29
N ALA A 38 -6.21 4.96 -7.40
CA ALA A 38 -6.08 5.89 -6.28
C ALA A 38 -7.12 5.57 -5.21
N ILE A 39 -6.67 5.59 -3.95
CA ILE A 39 -7.46 5.47 -2.74
C ILE A 39 -7.69 6.85 -2.17
N ALA A 40 -8.96 7.18 -1.95
CA ALA A 40 -9.41 8.44 -1.37
C ALA A 40 -9.43 8.39 0.15
N PHE A 41 -9.78 7.24 0.73
CA PHE A 41 -9.85 7.01 2.16
C PHE A 41 -8.46 7.04 2.78
N HIS A 42 -8.27 7.94 3.74
CA HIS A 42 -7.07 7.99 4.57
C HIS A 42 -7.42 7.57 6.01
N PRO A 43 -6.82 6.50 6.58
CA PRO A 43 -7.19 6.04 7.93
C PRO A 43 -7.06 7.10 9.03
N CYS A 44 -6.04 7.98 8.97
CA CYS A 44 -5.91 9.11 9.91
C CYS A 44 -7.11 10.07 9.92
N ASP A 45 -7.78 10.26 8.77
CA ASP A 45 -8.83 11.25 8.58
C ASP A 45 -10.23 10.60 8.58
N GLY A 46 -10.31 9.35 8.13
CA GLY A 46 -11.55 8.61 7.91
C GLY A 46 -12.04 7.77 9.09
N LEU A 47 -11.16 7.40 10.02
CA LEU A 47 -11.57 6.72 11.25
C LEU A 47 -12.05 7.75 12.28
N THR A 48 -13.33 7.67 12.64
CA THR A 48 -13.92 8.59 13.61
C THR A 48 -13.37 8.35 15.02
N GLN A 49 -13.45 9.36 15.90
CA GLN A 49 -13.06 9.18 17.30
C GLN A 49 -13.86 8.08 17.99
N GLU A 50 -15.13 7.88 17.60
CA GLU A 50 -15.95 6.79 18.11
C GLU A 50 -15.38 5.43 17.72
N ALA A 51 -15.05 5.24 16.44
CA ALA A 51 -14.46 4.00 15.93
C ALA A 51 -13.14 3.70 16.65
N LEU A 52 -12.26 4.69 16.75
CA LEU A 52 -10.98 4.56 17.45
C LEU A 52 -11.18 4.23 18.95
N HIS A 53 -12.14 4.87 19.61
CA HIS A 53 -12.45 4.58 21.01
C HIS A 53 -12.99 3.15 21.21
N ALA A 54 -13.87 2.69 20.31
CA ALA A 54 -14.39 1.32 20.34
C ALA A 54 -13.26 0.29 20.27
N ALA A 55 -12.25 0.53 19.43
CA ALA A 55 -11.07 -0.32 19.29
C ALA A 55 -9.98 -0.12 20.37
N GLN A 56 -10.25 0.67 21.42
CA GLN A 56 -9.27 1.03 22.46
C GLN A 56 -8.02 1.71 21.90
N ILE A 57 -8.15 2.47 20.80
CA ILE A 57 -7.08 3.27 20.23
C ILE A 57 -7.07 4.66 20.87
N ASP A 58 -5.87 5.21 21.12
CA ASP A 58 -5.71 6.59 21.58
C ASP A 58 -5.93 7.55 20.41
N VAL A 59 -7.07 8.25 20.44
CA VAL A 59 -7.50 9.24 19.43
C VAL A 59 -6.52 10.39 19.22
N ARG A 60 -5.59 10.62 20.14
CA ARG A 60 -4.58 11.69 20.05
C ARG A 60 -3.28 11.25 19.38
N ALA A 61 -3.14 9.95 19.08
CA ALA A 61 -1.88 9.32 18.75
C ALA A 61 -1.76 8.83 17.29
N GLY A 62 -2.65 9.27 16.39
CA GLY A 62 -2.55 8.98 14.97
C GLY A 62 -1.37 9.72 14.32
N SER A 63 -0.45 9.02 13.67
CA SER A 63 0.64 9.61 12.87
C SER A 63 0.57 9.14 11.43
N ARG A 64 0.62 10.12 10.51
CA ARG A 64 0.53 9.87 9.07
C ARG A 64 1.83 9.24 8.58
N LEU A 65 1.75 8.04 8.02
CA LEU A 65 2.92 7.28 7.55
C LEU A 65 3.11 7.36 6.04
N SER A 66 2.01 7.33 5.26
CA SER A 66 2.07 7.36 3.80
C SER A 66 0.89 8.13 3.22
N ASP A 67 1.20 8.96 2.23
CA ASP A 67 0.26 9.74 1.43
C ASP A 67 0.28 9.37 -0.06
N GLU A 68 0.88 8.23 -0.38
CA GLU A 68 0.90 7.75 -1.75
C GLU A 68 -0.52 7.42 -2.21
N PRO A 69 -0.93 7.80 -3.44
CA PRO A 69 -2.28 7.56 -3.92
C PRO A 69 -2.73 6.09 -3.84
N ALA A 70 -1.83 5.13 -3.96
CA ALA A 70 -2.10 3.70 -3.86
C ALA A 70 -1.90 3.12 -2.46
N ASN A 71 -1.40 3.92 -1.49
CA ASN A 71 -1.08 3.50 -0.14
C ASN A 71 -1.24 4.67 0.84
N ARG A 72 -2.37 4.69 1.55
CA ARG A 72 -2.66 5.66 2.61
C ARG A 72 -2.55 4.98 3.97
N SER A 73 -1.57 5.35 4.78
CA SER A 73 -1.29 4.67 6.05
C SER A 73 -1.26 5.62 7.24
N CYS A 74 -1.77 5.13 8.36
CA CYS A 74 -1.70 5.80 9.65
C CYS A 74 -1.22 4.82 10.72
N SER A 75 -0.24 5.22 11.53
CA SER A 75 0.03 4.52 12.78
C SER A 75 -0.83 5.10 13.89
N PHE A 76 -1.28 4.23 14.77
CA PHE A 76 -2.01 4.59 15.97
C PHE A 76 -1.39 3.88 17.17
N ARG A 77 -1.50 4.51 18.33
CA ARG A 77 -1.13 3.89 19.59
C ARG A 77 -2.35 3.30 20.26
N SER A 78 -2.26 2.07 20.74
CA SER A 78 -3.29 1.48 21.58
C SER A 78 -3.31 2.14 22.96
N ARG A 79 -4.47 2.12 23.63
CA ARG A 79 -4.57 2.44 25.05
C ARG A 79 -3.98 1.33 25.92
N ASN A 80 -3.87 0.11 25.39
CA ASN A 80 -2.97 -0.89 25.93
C ASN A 80 -1.53 -0.52 25.51
N PRO A 81 -0.59 -0.27 26.45
CA PRO A 81 0.78 0.08 26.10
C PRO A 81 1.54 -1.00 25.32
N ASP A 82 1.06 -2.24 25.33
CA ASP A 82 1.75 -3.42 24.78
C ASP A 82 1.88 -3.40 23.25
N TYR A 83 1.10 -2.56 22.53
CA TYR A 83 1.12 -2.56 21.06
C TYR A 83 0.73 -1.22 20.42
N GLY A 84 1.28 -1.01 19.22
CA GLY A 84 0.76 -0.06 18.23
C GLY A 84 -0.02 -0.80 17.13
N VAL A 85 -0.80 -0.06 16.35
CA VAL A 85 -1.45 -0.59 15.15
C VAL A 85 -1.20 0.35 13.99
N VAL A 86 -0.77 -0.20 12.86
CA VAL A 86 -0.76 0.53 11.58
C VAL A 86 -1.98 0.10 10.81
N ILE A 87 -2.77 1.08 10.36
CA ILE A 87 -3.92 0.85 9.49
C ILE A 87 -3.61 1.49 8.15
N SER A 88 -3.70 0.68 7.09
CA SER A 88 -3.35 1.09 5.72
C SER A 88 -4.50 0.80 4.78
N ALA A 89 -4.88 1.77 3.96
CA ALA A 89 -5.73 1.56 2.80
C ALA A 89 -4.84 1.41 1.57
N LEU A 90 -4.84 0.21 0.98
CA LEU A 90 -3.91 -0.22 -0.06
C LEU A 90 -4.66 -0.59 -1.33
N ALA A 91 -4.17 -0.15 -2.48
CA ALA A 91 -4.73 -0.46 -3.79
C ALA A 91 -4.30 -1.87 -4.26
N GLU A 92 -4.36 -2.82 -3.34
CA GLU A 92 -4.06 -4.24 -3.52
C GLU A 92 -5.34 -5.05 -3.30
N THR A 93 -5.49 -6.19 -3.98
CA THR A 93 -6.60 -7.11 -3.72
C THR A 93 -6.19 -8.17 -2.71
N VAL A 94 -7.17 -8.80 -2.06
CA VAL A 94 -6.94 -9.98 -1.21
C VAL A 94 -6.16 -11.08 -1.95
N SER A 95 -6.49 -11.34 -3.22
CA SER A 95 -5.75 -12.30 -4.06
C SER A 95 -4.31 -11.88 -4.37
N SER A 96 -4.03 -10.57 -4.43
CA SER A 96 -2.67 -10.05 -4.58
C SER A 96 -1.84 -10.29 -3.33
N VAL A 97 -2.44 -10.12 -2.14
CA VAL A 97 -1.80 -10.44 -0.86
C VAL A 97 -1.53 -11.95 -0.75
N GLU A 98 -2.53 -12.77 -1.05
CA GLU A 98 -2.45 -14.24 -0.97
C GLU A 98 -1.31 -14.82 -1.84
N SER A 99 -1.14 -14.28 -3.04
CA SER A 99 -0.12 -14.73 -4.00
C SER A 99 1.24 -14.07 -3.81
N SER A 100 1.37 -13.11 -2.88
CA SER A 100 2.62 -12.38 -2.65
C SER A 100 3.58 -13.18 -1.76
N ASP A 101 4.86 -13.16 -2.14
CA ASP A 101 5.96 -13.74 -1.37
C ASP A 101 6.30 -12.97 -0.07
N ARG A 102 5.76 -11.75 0.09
CA ARG A 102 5.87 -10.90 1.28
C ARG A 102 5.15 -11.48 2.50
N PHE A 103 4.15 -12.31 2.27
CA PHE A 103 3.25 -12.78 3.31
C PHE A 103 3.31 -14.31 3.44
N ASN A 104 3.18 -14.79 4.67
CA ASN A 104 2.84 -16.17 4.95
C ASN A 104 1.39 -16.20 5.42
N VAL A 105 0.47 -16.58 4.52
CA VAL A 105 -0.96 -16.65 4.84
C VAL A 105 -1.20 -17.72 5.90
N LEU A 106 -1.78 -17.32 7.03
CA LEU A 106 -2.08 -18.19 8.16
C LEU A 106 -3.54 -18.68 8.11
N GLY A 107 -4.44 -17.90 7.50
CA GLY A 107 -5.82 -18.31 7.29
C GLY A 107 -6.67 -17.29 6.54
N GLU A 108 -7.80 -17.78 6.06
CA GLU A 108 -8.88 -17.00 5.45
C GLU A 108 -10.03 -16.84 6.47
N THR A 109 -10.70 -15.69 6.45
CA THR A 109 -11.84 -15.42 7.32
C THR A 109 -12.77 -14.36 6.69
N GLU A 110 -13.80 -13.96 7.43
CA GLU A 110 -14.66 -12.84 7.09
C GLU A 110 -14.73 -11.83 8.24
N ILE A 111 -14.65 -10.54 7.92
CA ILE A 111 -14.77 -9.44 8.87
C ILE A 111 -15.81 -8.45 8.34
N GLY A 112 -16.90 -8.25 9.09
CA GLY A 112 -17.99 -7.38 8.65
C GLY A 112 -18.65 -7.84 7.34
N GLY A 113 -18.68 -9.15 7.08
CA GLY A 113 -19.21 -9.73 5.84
C GLY A 113 -18.32 -9.54 4.61
N ARG A 114 -17.06 -9.14 4.81
CA ARG A 114 -16.06 -8.96 3.76
C ARG A 114 -14.96 -10.00 3.92
N ALA A 115 -14.51 -10.57 2.80
CA ALA A 115 -13.39 -11.51 2.79
C ALA A 115 -12.14 -10.87 3.41
N ALA A 116 -11.41 -11.65 4.21
CA ALA A 116 -10.20 -11.19 4.88
C ALA A 116 -9.13 -12.29 4.94
N LEU A 117 -7.87 -11.88 4.95
CA LEU A 117 -6.72 -12.76 5.18
C LEU A 117 -6.02 -12.38 6.47
N VAL A 118 -5.59 -13.38 7.23
CA VAL A 118 -4.67 -13.24 8.35
C VAL A 118 -3.33 -13.79 7.90
N SER A 119 -2.28 -12.98 7.98
CA SER A 119 -0.96 -13.33 7.46
C SER A 119 0.17 -12.86 8.36
N ASP A 120 1.26 -13.60 8.36
CA ASP A 120 2.54 -13.15 8.92
C ASP A 120 3.34 -12.39 7.85
N PHE A 121 3.80 -11.18 8.17
CA PHE A 121 4.62 -10.38 7.28
C PHE A 121 6.08 -10.79 7.36
N ARG A 122 6.58 -11.40 6.28
CA ARG A 122 7.92 -11.99 6.25
C ARG A 122 8.99 -10.92 6.42
N GLY A 123 9.86 -11.14 7.40
CA GLY A 123 11.03 -10.29 7.65
C GLY A 123 10.75 -9.01 8.44
N GLY A 124 9.51 -8.76 8.87
CA GLY A 124 9.15 -7.58 9.66
C GLY A 124 8.57 -7.85 11.04
N SER A 125 8.49 -9.12 11.47
CA SER A 125 7.86 -9.55 12.73
C SER A 125 6.55 -8.83 13.02
N ALA A 126 5.60 -8.94 12.09
CA ALA A 126 4.29 -8.31 12.24
C ALA A 126 3.21 -9.20 11.66
N CYS A 127 2.05 -9.25 12.32
CA CYS A 127 0.88 -9.84 11.73
C CYS A 127 0.08 -8.78 10.95
N THR A 128 -0.45 -9.16 9.80
CA THR A 128 -1.39 -8.36 9.01
C THR A 128 -2.75 -9.04 8.89
N VAL A 129 -3.80 -8.23 9.01
CA VAL A 129 -5.16 -8.62 8.65
C VAL A 129 -5.62 -7.74 7.50
N SER A 130 -5.83 -8.32 6.33
CA SER A 130 -6.18 -7.61 5.09
C SER A 130 -7.65 -7.84 4.77
N VAL A 131 -8.50 -6.82 4.91
CA VAL A 131 -9.95 -6.90 4.66
C VAL A 131 -10.30 -6.30 3.30
N ALA A 132 -11.07 -7.02 2.49
CA ALA A 132 -11.50 -6.57 1.17
C ALA A 132 -12.45 -5.35 1.25
N ILE A 133 -12.02 -4.22 0.69
CA ILE A 133 -12.86 -3.04 0.48
C ILE A 133 -12.49 -2.44 -0.88
N GLU A 134 -13.42 -2.47 -1.84
CA GLU A 134 -13.13 -1.97 -3.18
C GLU A 134 -12.61 -0.52 -3.16
N PRO A 135 -11.60 -0.18 -3.98
CA PRO A 135 -11.00 -1.01 -5.02
C PRO A 135 -9.78 -1.82 -4.54
N GLY A 136 -9.58 -1.98 -3.23
CA GLY A 136 -8.42 -2.65 -2.65
C GLY A 136 -8.67 -3.33 -1.30
N ILE A 137 -7.81 -3.06 -0.32
CA ILE A 137 -7.90 -3.63 1.05
C ILE A 137 -7.67 -2.56 2.12
N LEU A 138 -8.29 -2.80 3.28
CA LEU A 138 -7.92 -2.17 4.54
C LEU A 138 -7.08 -3.16 5.35
N GLU A 139 -5.81 -2.85 5.54
CA GLU A 139 -4.84 -3.69 6.24
C GLU A 139 -4.63 -3.18 7.68
N PHE A 140 -4.64 -4.11 8.63
CA PHE A 140 -4.33 -3.87 10.04
C PHE A 140 -3.06 -4.62 10.39
N MET A 141 -2.00 -3.89 10.70
CA MET A 141 -0.69 -4.45 11.03
C MET A 141 -0.37 -4.21 12.51
N ILE A 142 0.02 -5.29 13.21
CA ILE A 142 0.50 -5.24 14.60
C ILE A 142 1.83 -5.99 14.66
N GLY A 143 2.85 -5.30 15.17
CA GLY A 143 4.18 -5.88 15.39
C GLY A 143 4.19 -6.86 16.56
N TYR A 144 5.11 -7.81 16.50
CA TYR A 144 5.49 -8.65 17.63
C TYR A 144 7.02 -8.70 17.73
N SER A 145 7.52 -8.89 18.94
CA SER A 145 8.95 -8.97 19.21
C SER A 145 9.16 -9.72 20.51
N GLU A 146 10.23 -10.53 20.59
CA GLU A 146 10.68 -11.17 21.83
C GLU A 146 11.02 -10.15 22.94
N LEU A 147 11.15 -8.86 22.58
CA LEU A 147 11.43 -7.75 23.49
C LEU A 147 10.16 -6.97 23.91
N GLU A 148 8.99 -7.37 23.40
CA GLU A 148 7.71 -6.71 23.63
C GLU A 148 6.71 -7.70 24.26
N ASP A 149 5.59 -7.21 24.78
CA ASP A 149 4.58 -8.06 25.44
C ASP A 149 3.85 -8.97 24.43
N PHE A 150 3.80 -8.59 23.15
CA PHE A 150 3.46 -9.50 22.04
C PHE A 150 4.71 -10.18 21.51
N THR A 151 4.99 -11.39 21.99
CA THR A 151 6.19 -12.14 21.60
C THR A 151 5.97 -13.07 20.41
N THR A 152 4.73 -13.42 20.10
CA THR A 152 4.41 -14.41 19.06
C THR A 152 3.54 -13.85 17.96
N VAL A 153 3.69 -14.41 16.77
CA VAL A 153 2.83 -14.11 15.61
C VAL A 153 1.36 -14.36 15.92
N ASP A 154 1.03 -15.46 16.59
CA ASP A 154 -0.35 -15.82 16.94
C ASP A 154 -0.99 -14.75 17.83
N ALA A 155 -0.28 -14.28 18.86
CA ALA A 155 -0.79 -13.24 19.75
C ALA A 155 -1.02 -11.90 19.01
N ALA A 156 -0.10 -11.52 18.11
CA ALA A 156 -0.29 -10.32 17.29
C ALA A 156 -1.44 -10.47 16.30
N CYS A 157 -1.60 -11.64 15.69
CA CYS A 157 -2.71 -11.93 14.77
C CYS A 157 -4.07 -11.94 15.44
N ASP A 158 -4.17 -12.52 16.63
CA ASP A 158 -5.39 -12.48 17.43
C ASP A 158 -5.78 -11.03 17.75
N GLN A 159 -4.79 -10.23 18.15
CA GLN A 159 -5.02 -8.83 18.48
C GLN A 159 -5.36 -7.97 17.24
N ALA A 160 -4.71 -8.21 16.10
CA ALA A 160 -5.00 -7.51 14.84
C ALA A 160 -6.41 -7.87 14.35
N THR A 161 -6.79 -9.14 14.42
CA THR A 161 -8.13 -9.63 14.06
C THR A 161 -9.19 -9.02 14.96
N LYS A 162 -8.92 -8.91 16.27
CA LYS A 162 -9.83 -8.25 17.22
C LYS A 162 -10.03 -6.78 16.90
N VAL A 163 -8.96 -6.04 16.57
CA VAL A 163 -9.05 -4.62 16.17
C VAL A 163 -9.87 -4.48 14.89
N ALA A 164 -9.55 -5.26 13.85
CA ALA A 164 -10.26 -5.23 12.58
C ALA A 164 -11.76 -5.55 12.77
N THR A 165 -12.08 -6.59 13.54
CA THR A 165 -13.47 -6.98 13.84
C THR A 165 -14.23 -5.89 14.61
N THR A 166 -13.56 -5.22 15.56
CA THR A 166 -14.16 -4.13 16.32
C THR A 166 -14.43 -2.91 15.44
N LEU A 167 -13.56 -2.63 14.48
CA LEU A 167 -13.71 -1.52 13.54
C LEU A 167 -14.64 -1.83 12.37
N ALA A 168 -15.03 -3.09 12.16
CA ALA A 168 -15.85 -3.52 11.04
C ALA A 168 -17.15 -2.71 10.83
N PRO A 169 -17.91 -2.32 11.89
CA PRO A 169 -19.09 -1.47 11.73
C PRO A 169 -18.79 -0.05 11.22
N TYR A 170 -17.53 0.36 11.25
CA TYR A 170 -17.05 1.70 10.86
C TYR A 170 -16.22 1.67 9.58
N PHE A 171 -16.12 0.52 8.92
CA PHE A 171 -15.42 0.42 7.64
C PHE A 171 -16.10 1.32 6.60
N PRO A 172 -15.33 1.98 5.74
CA PRO A 172 -15.91 2.70 4.62
C PRO A 172 -16.56 1.69 3.66
N ASP A 173 -17.60 2.13 2.95
CA ASP A 173 -18.21 1.29 1.91
C ASP A 173 -17.23 1.02 0.75
N HIS A 174 -16.36 2.00 0.48
CA HIS A 174 -15.35 2.02 -0.59
C HIS A 174 -14.11 2.83 -0.16
N LEU A 175 -12.92 2.47 -0.64
CA LEU A 175 -11.64 3.16 -0.37
C LEU A 175 -11.34 4.31 -1.35
#